data_AF-A0A7S1HNB2-F1
#
_entry.id   AF-A0A7S1HNB2-F1
#
_cell.length_a   1.000
_cell.length_b   1.000
_cell.length_c   1.000
_cell.angle_alpha   90.00
_cell.angle_beta   90.00
_cell.angle_gamma   90.00
#
_symmetry.space_group_name_H-M   'P 1'
#
loop_
_entity.id
_entity.type
_entity.pdbx_description
1 polymer ?
#
loop_
_entity_poly.entity_id
_entity_poly.type
_entity_poly.pdbx_seq_one_letter_code
_entity_poly.pdbx_strand_id
1 'polypeptide(L)'
;GAGTNDYLWPVLQSMFSEVLEHKVWMNLMDHILVNPPQFVVYLLAAFAVHMRGALMSIRDKSQVAYFCSRVHPVDVRSLLSIARKIEHSARVQDVASPFGLPGPDDRPPLQFLRPSDQSSSYPIVTSFPRSSVDHHLSQFKHIREEEEQYLRRRKMAAELEEQSRRAMAHDRVTREQTELVEQARREQLRQMEQLAAERRERMRQLDERAKQARLEQIQLLQAQGENQSQTVTERQMSMMRELDRQLGERLEEEEEWMRARMESEKLQEIEMATVSNLHKAIQQRQQEAQALQAQSEVEARTKLLQAEQRSKEQRWMLEDQQQQLETKMGLQEAERRAAASEEASKKHALEVKLHLEEERQRQRLAAVEAQRQARSLQEEMEARQIKSEEERRRVDQALAQEELRHMDSIARRREAEMRGRMEEGARLVREEKARIERLKESRAQRLKVLEARQRMERFDRQLAEQQGAWRVAADQHERQVHSALVQLDREREDIAAFDDEIVAREGELRKKVESLDDQRIEHGRFVRSERLKVKASQLAEDAPAPSPSGASSA
;
A
#
# COMPACT_ATOMS: atom_id res chain seq x y z
N GLY A 1 -102.50 7.14 -35.09
CA GLY A 1 -102.26 5.74 -34.68
C GLY A 1 -100.90 5.67 -34.04
N ALA A 2 -100.82 5.30 -32.77
CA ALA A 2 -99.55 5.00 -32.11
C ALA A 2 -99.25 3.51 -32.29
N GLY A 3 -97.99 3.16 -32.50
CA GLY A 3 -97.58 1.77 -32.72
C GLY A 3 -97.69 0.96 -31.43
N THR A 4 -97.75 -0.37 -31.56
CA THR A 4 -97.84 -1.31 -30.43
C THR A 4 -96.69 -1.13 -29.42
N ASN A 5 -95.55 -0.60 -29.85
CA ASN A 5 -94.38 -0.31 -29.01
C ASN A 5 -94.47 0.98 -28.18
N ASP A 6 -95.47 1.84 -28.41
CA ASP A 6 -95.59 3.12 -27.69
C ASP A 6 -96.41 3.01 -26.40
N TYR A 7 -97.23 1.96 -26.27
CA TYR A 7 -98.14 1.79 -25.14
C TYR A 7 -97.53 0.84 -24.11
N LEU A 8 -97.36 1.32 -22.87
CA LEU A 8 -96.92 0.56 -21.70
C LEU A 8 -95.51 -0.08 -21.78
N TRP A 9 -94.85 -0.10 -22.94
CA TRP A 9 -93.44 -0.46 -23.06
C TRP A 9 -92.52 0.36 -22.14
N PRO A 10 -92.69 1.70 -21.99
CA PRO A 10 -91.88 2.47 -21.04
C PRO A 10 -92.05 2.00 -19.59
N VAL A 11 -93.23 1.49 -19.22
CA VAL A 11 -93.51 0.93 -17.90
C VAL A 11 -92.73 -0.37 -17.69
N LEU A 12 -92.65 -1.22 -18.72
CA LEU A 12 -91.87 -2.44 -18.68
C LEU A 12 -90.36 -2.16 -18.71
N GLN A 13 -89.92 -1.21 -19.53
CA GLN A 13 -88.52 -0.81 -19.64
C GLN A 13 -87.98 -0.24 -18.33
N SER A 14 -88.79 0.54 -17.61
CA SER A 14 -88.47 1.03 -16.27
C SER A 14 -88.75 0.01 -15.17
N MET A 15 -89.22 -1.20 -15.49
CA MET A 15 -89.64 -2.23 -14.52
C MET A 15 -90.55 -1.63 -13.43
N PHE A 16 -91.53 -0.81 -13.84
CA PHE A 16 -92.47 -0.10 -12.98
C PHE A 16 -91.88 0.96 -12.03
N SER A 17 -90.58 1.27 -12.11
CA SER A 17 -89.92 2.20 -11.17
C SER A 17 -90.36 3.66 -11.33
N GLU A 18 -90.72 4.09 -12.53
CA GLU A 18 -91.22 5.45 -12.79
C GLU A 18 -92.70 5.61 -12.42
N VAL A 19 -93.42 4.49 -12.40
CA VAL A 19 -94.89 4.45 -12.30
C VAL A 19 -95.35 4.18 -10.87
N LEU A 20 -94.52 3.53 -10.05
CA LEU A 20 -94.84 3.15 -8.67
C LEU A 20 -93.99 3.94 -7.67
N GLU A 21 -94.56 4.14 -6.48
CA GLU A 21 -93.81 4.74 -5.37
C GLU A 21 -92.68 3.79 -4.93
N HIS A 22 -91.54 4.33 -4.51
CA HIS A 22 -90.34 3.57 -4.16
C HIS A 22 -90.59 2.38 -3.21
N LYS A 23 -91.40 2.56 -2.15
CA LYS A 23 -91.72 1.49 -1.19
C LYS A 23 -92.56 0.36 -1.80
N VAL A 24 -93.55 0.74 -2.61
CA VAL A 24 -94.47 -0.15 -3.34
C VAL A 24 -93.70 -0.92 -4.42
N TRP A 25 -92.79 -0.22 -5.11
CA TRP A 25 -91.92 -0.78 -6.13
C TRP A 25 -90.96 -1.83 -5.55
N MET A 26 -90.30 -1.56 -4.43
CA MET A 26 -89.38 -2.55 -3.83
C MET A 26 -90.12 -3.83 -3.41
N ASN A 27 -91.32 -3.71 -2.82
CA ASN A 27 -92.16 -4.87 -2.50
C ASN A 27 -92.55 -5.66 -3.77
N LEU A 28 -92.91 -4.96 -4.84
CA LEU A 28 -93.21 -5.58 -6.13
C LEU A 28 -91.99 -6.31 -6.72
N MET A 29 -90.79 -5.72 -6.61
CA MET A 29 -89.55 -6.34 -7.10
C MET A 29 -89.24 -7.63 -6.36
N ASP A 30 -89.44 -7.70 -5.03
CA ASP A 30 -89.28 -8.95 -4.28
C ASP A 30 -90.18 -10.06 -4.86
N HIS A 31 -91.42 -9.72 -5.21
CA HIS A 31 -92.33 -10.66 -5.86
C HIS A 31 -91.92 -11.02 -7.30
N ILE A 32 -91.34 -10.10 -8.07
CA ILE A 32 -90.84 -10.40 -9.42
C ILE A 32 -89.62 -11.31 -9.36
N LEU A 33 -88.70 -11.10 -8.41
CA LEU A 33 -87.48 -11.88 -8.26
C LEU A 33 -87.75 -13.32 -7.82
N VAL A 34 -88.78 -13.53 -7.00
CA VAL A 34 -89.15 -14.87 -6.51
C VAL A 34 -89.93 -15.69 -7.56
N ASN A 35 -90.62 -15.02 -8.49
CA ASN A 35 -91.48 -15.66 -9.50
C ASN A 35 -90.76 -15.81 -10.86
N PRO A 36 -91.24 -16.69 -11.77
CA PRO A 36 -90.65 -16.83 -13.10
C PRO A 36 -90.69 -15.51 -13.89
N PRO A 37 -89.76 -15.28 -14.83
CA PRO A 37 -89.67 -14.01 -15.58
C PRO A 37 -90.93 -13.69 -16.40
N GLN A 38 -91.71 -14.71 -16.74
CA GLN A 38 -93.02 -14.57 -17.40
C GLN A 38 -94.03 -13.80 -16.55
N PHE A 39 -93.89 -13.86 -15.22
CA PHE A 39 -94.76 -13.17 -14.27
C PHE A 39 -94.81 -11.66 -14.48
N VAL A 40 -93.71 -11.06 -14.95
CA VAL A 40 -93.64 -9.62 -15.25
C VAL A 40 -94.64 -9.21 -16.33
N VAL A 41 -94.90 -10.09 -17.31
CA VAL A 41 -95.88 -9.81 -18.37
C VAL A 41 -97.30 -9.88 -17.83
N TYR A 42 -97.61 -10.86 -16.98
CA TYR A 42 -98.91 -10.93 -16.29
C TYR A 42 -99.12 -9.73 -15.36
N LEU A 43 -98.05 -9.24 -14.75
CA LEU A 43 -98.07 -8.05 -13.91
C LEU A 43 -98.33 -6.78 -14.72
N LEU A 44 -97.74 -6.67 -15.92
CA LEU A 44 -98.01 -5.57 -16.85
C LEU A 44 -99.47 -5.59 -17.32
N ALA A 45 -100.00 -6.78 -17.64
CA ALA A 45 -101.41 -6.94 -17.98
C ALA A 45 -102.32 -6.58 -16.81
N ALA A 46 -101.99 -7.02 -15.59
CA ALA A 46 -102.72 -6.66 -14.38
C ALA A 46 -102.71 -5.16 -14.12
N PHE A 47 -101.59 -4.48 -14.37
CA PHE A 47 -101.46 -3.04 -14.26
C PHE A 47 -102.36 -2.32 -15.27
N ALA A 48 -102.38 -2.78 -16.53
CA ALA A 48 -103.26 -2.24 -17.55
C ALA A 48 -104.75 -2.42 -17.21
N VAL A 49 -105.11 -3.57 -16.62
CA VAL A 49 -106.48 -3.85 -16.16
C VAL A 49 -106.85 -2.96 -14.96
N HIS A 50 -105.95 -2.82 -13.99
CA HIS A 50 -106.16 -1.97 -12.82
C HIS A 50 -106.35 -0.50 -13.22
N MET A 51 -105.56 -0.03 -14.18
CA MET A 51 -105.60 1.35 -14.69
C MET A 51 -106.49 1.52 -15.91
N ARG A 52 -107.39 0.56 -16.19
CA ARG A 52 -108.26 0.58 -17.38
C ARG A 52 -109.04 1.88 -17.51
N GLY A 53 -109.57 2.41 -16.42
CA GLY A 53 -110.31 3.68 -16.43
C GLY A 53 -109.45 4.87 -16.88
N ALA A 54 -108.21 4.96 -16.36
CA ALA A 54 -107.26 6.00 -16.73
C ALA A 54 -106.79 5.84 -18.18
N LEU A 55 -106.46 4.61 -18.61
CA LEU A 55 -106.03 4.33 -19.98
C LEU A 55 -107.13 4.63 -21.02
N MET A 56 -108.39 4.32 -20.71
CA MET A 56 -109.54 4.60 -21.61
C MET A 56 -109.88 6.10 -21.70
N SER A 57 -109.40 6.92 -20.76
CA SER A 57 -109.62 8.38 -20.77
C SER A 57 -108.62 9.14 -21.66
N ILE A 58 -107.52 8.50 -22.07
CA ILE A 58 -106.45 9.10 -22.87
C ILE A 58 -106.90 9.24 -24.33
N ARG A 59 -106.80 10.46 -24.89
CA ARG A 59 -107.20 10.75 -26.27
C ARG A 59 -106.03 11.07 -27.20
N ASP A 60 -104.86 11.39 -26.64
CA ASP A 60 -103.68 11.81 -27.39
C ASP A 60 -102.42 11.05 -26.96
N LYS A 61 -101.46 10.89 -27.90
CA LYS A 61 -100.21 10.14 -27.68
C LYS A 61 -99.32 10.81 -26.63
N SER A 62 -99.31 12.13 -26.57
CA SER A 62 -98.55 12.90 -25.56
C SER A 62 -98.98 12.58 -24.12
N GLN A 63 -100.27 12.30 -23.92
CA GLN A 63 -100.86 11.95 -22.62
C GLN A 63 -100.48 10.52 -22.18
N VAL A 64 -100.17 9.62 -23.10
CA VAL A 64 -99.65 8.27 -22.78
C VAL A 64 -98.25 8.35 -22.20
N ALA A 65 -97.38 9.17 -22.79
CA ALA A 65 -96.03 9.39 -22.27
C ALA A 65 -96.07 10.04 -20.88
N TYR A 66 -96.98 11.01 -20.69
CA TYR A 66 -97.21 11.63 -19.38
C TYR A 66 -97.79 10.66 -18.35
N PHE A 67 -98.64 9.72 -18.76
CA PHE A 67 -99.15 8.68 -17.87
C PHE A 67 -98.05 7.73 -17.40
N CYS A 68 -97.13 7.33 -18.28
CA CYS A 68 -96.04 6.40 -17.96
C CYS A 68 -94.93 7.03 -17.10
N SER A 69 -94.79 8.35 -17.07
CA SER A 69 -93.77 9.05 -16.28
C SER A 69 -94.28 9.57 -14.93
N ARG A 70 -95.57 9.36 -14.63
CA ARG A 70 -96.20 9.79 -13.39
C ARG A 70 -96.35 8.62 -12.42
N VAL A 71 -96.05 8.87 -11.15
CA VAL A 71 -96.30 7.93 -10.05
C VAL A 71 -97.81 7.80 -9.80
N HIS A 72 -98.32 6.58 -9.82
CA HIS A 72 -99.70 6.25 -9.51
C HIS A 72 -99.80 5.52 -8.17
N PRO A 73 -100.75 5.90 -7.30
CA PRO A 73 -101.00 5.17 -6.05
C PRO A 73 -101.72 3.86 -6.39
N VAL A 74 -100.96 2.76 -6.42
CA VAL A 74 -101.48 1.40 -6.67
C VAL A 74 -101.25 0.54 -5.44
N ASP A 75 -102.30 -0.18 -5.02
CA ASP A 75 -102.16 -1.20 -3.99
C ASP A 75 -101.55 -2.48 -4.58
N VAL A 76 -100.33 -2.81 -4.16
CA VAL A 76 -99.56 -3.99 -4.58
C VAL A 76 -100.38 -5.27 -4.42
N ARG A 77 -101.13 -5.41 -3.31
CA ARG A 77 -101.89 -6.63 -3.03
C ARG A 77 -102.99 -6.85 -4.06
N SER A 78 -103.73 -5.79 -4.38
CA SER A 78 -104.75 -5.83 -5.41
C SER A 78 -104.16 -6.17 -6.79
N LEU A 79 -103.01 -5.57 -7.14
CA LEU A 79 -102.31 -5.78 -8.40
C LEU A 79 -101.82 -7.23 -8.54
N LEU A 80 -101.17 -7.76 -7.51
CA LEU A 80 -100.69 -9.15 -7.46
C LEU A 80 -101.84 -10.15 -7.53
N SER A 81 -102.98 -9.85 -6.89
CA SER A 81 -104.16 -10.72 -6.95
C SER A 81 -104.72 -10.82 -8.37
N ILE A 82 -104.72 -9.73 -9.13
CA ILE A 82 -105.15 -9.69 -10.52
C ILE A 82 -104.13 -10.42 -11.40
N ALA A 83 -102.84 -10.17 -11.21
CA ALA A 83 -101.76 -10.82 -11.96
C ALA A 83 -101.80 -12.35 -11.81
N ARG A 84 -101.97 -12.86 -10.58
CA ARG A 84 -102.11 -14.29 -10.31
C ARG A 84 -103.39 -14.89 -10.89
N LYS A 85 -104.50 -14.14 -10.93
CA LYS A 85 -105.74 -14.59 -11.60
C LYS A 85 -105.53 -14.73 -13.11
N ILE A 86 -104.84 -13.77 -13.74
CA ILE A 86 -104.51 -13.81 -15.17
C ILE A 86 -103.57 -14.99 -15.44
N GLU A 87 -102.51 -15.15 -14.64
CA GLU A 87 -101.59 -16.28 -14.70
C GLU A 87 -102.32 -17.62 -14.59
N HIS A 88 -103.20 -17.78 -13.59
CA HIS A 88 -103.98 -19.00 -13.41
C HIS A 88 -104.90 -19.28 -14.60
N SER A 89 -105.57 -18.25 -15.14
CA SER A 89 -106.43 -18.41 -16.33
C SER A 89 -105.63 -18.77 -17.59
N ALA A 90 -104.42 -18.23 -17.74
CA ALA A 90 -103.53 -18.55 -18.85
C ALA A 90 -102.96 -19.98 -18.75
N ARG A 91 -102.68 -20.44 -17.52
CA ARG A 91 -102.21 -21.80 -17.24
C ARG A 91 -103.26 -22.88 -17.56
N VAL A 92 -104.54 -22.60 -17.29
CA VAL A 92 -105.66 -23.54 -17.55
C VAL A 92 -105.94 -23.71 -19.04
N GLN A 93 -105.52 -22.77 -19.90
CA GLN A 93 -105.77 -22.79 -21.34
C GLN A 93 -104.65 -23.44 -22.17
N ASP A 94 -103.62 -24.02 -21.53
CA ASP A 94 -102.44 -24.65 -22.19
C ASP A 94 -101.82 -23.80 -23.31
N VAL A 95 -101.85 -22.47 -23.15
CA VAL A 95 -101.22 -21.56 -24.10
C VAL A 95 -99.72 -21.60 -23.84
N ALA A 96 -98.98 -22.20 -24.78
CA ALA A 96 -97.52 -22.18 -24.78
C ALA A 96 -97.01 -20.74 -24.53
N SER A 97 -96.00 -20.60 -23.67
CA SER A 97 -95.45 -19.30 -23.22
C SER A 97 -95.37 -18.31 -24.39
N PRO A 98 -96.11 -17.17 -24.36
CA PRO A 98 -96.27 -16.31 -25.53
C PRO A 98 -94.98 -15.66 -26.05
N PHE A 99 -93.84 -15.89 -25.38
CA PHE A 99 -92.52 -15.36 -25.73
C PHE A 99 -91.39 -16.41 -25.71
N GLY A 100 -91.69 -17.72 -25.67
CA GLY A 100 -90.66 -18.78 -25.67
C GLY A 100 -89.76 -18.77 -24.42
N LEU A 101 -90.22 -18.16 -23.33
CA LEU A 101 -89.48 -18.11 -22.07
C LEU A 101 -89.58 -19.47 -21.35
N PRO A 102 -88.55 -19.90 -20.60
CA PRO A 102 -88.57 -21.16 -19.85
C PRO A 102 -89.83 -21.25 -18.97
N GLY A 103 -90.47 -22.42 -18.97
CA GLY A 103 -91.70 -22.66 -18.22
C GLY A 103 -91.50 -22.56 -16.69
N PRO A 104 -92.59 -22.41 -15.92
CA PRO A 104 -92.54 -22.28 -14.47
C PRO A 104 -91.95 -23.51 -13.75
N ASP A 105 -91.85 -24.67 -14.42
CA ASP A 105 -91.43 -25.93 -13.81
C ASP A 105 -89.89 -26.17 -13.86
N ASP A 106 -89.12 -25.35 -14.58
CA ASP A 106 -87.67 -25.57 -14.80
C ASP A 106 -86.73 -24.81 -13.83
N ARG A 107 -87.26 -24.08 -12.84
CA ARG A 107 -86.43 -23.45 -11.79
C ARG A 107 -86.91 -23.81 -10.39
N PRO A 108 -86.01 -24.18 -9.46
CA PRO A 108 -86.37 -24.22 -8.06
C PRO A 108 -86.76 -22.79 -7.65
N PRO A 109 -87.95 -22.56 -7.07
CA PRO A 109 -88.31 -21.23 -6.59
C PRO A 109 -87.24 -20.75 -5.62
N LEU A 110 -86.84 -19.48 -5.72
CA LEU A 110 -85.91 -18.84 -4.77
C LEU A 110 -86.64 -18.67 -3.42
N GLN A 111 -87.01 -19.77 -2.77
CA GLN A 111 -87.83 -19.80 -1.55
C GLN A 111 -87.13 -19.09 -0.39
N PHE A 112 -85.79 -19.01 -0.42
CA PHE A 112 -84.99 -18.29 0.56
C PHE A 112 -85.14 -16.76 0.47
N LEU A 113 -85.71 -16.24 -0.63
CA LEU A 113 -86.02 -14.82 -0.82
C LEU A 113 -87.51 -14.51 -0.63
N ARG A 114 -88.32 -15.44 -0.11
CA ARG A 114 -89.76 -15.20 0.07
C ARG A 114 -89.98 -13.97 0.97
N PRO A 115 -90.54 -12.86 0.48
CA PRO A 115 -90.86 -11.72 1.33
C PRO A 115 -91.88 -12.15 2.39
N SER A 116 -91.65 -11.77 3.64
CA SER A 116 -92.60 -12.02 4.73
C SER A 116 -93.87 -11.21 4.46
N ASP A 117 -95.02 -11.87 4.32
CA ASP A 117 -96.31 -11.28 3.94
C ASP A 117 -96.83 -10.16 4.91
N GLN A 118 -96.09 -9.82 5.96
CA GLN A 118 -96.56 -9.04 7.10
C GLN A 118 -95.96 -7.63 7.31
N SER A 119 -95.01 -7.14 6.51
CA SER A 119 -94.50 -5.77 6.72
C SER A 119 -94.02 -5.08 5.45
N SER A 120 -94.63 -3.94 5.12
CA SER A 120 -94.29 -3.07 4.00
C SER A 120 -93.10 -2.14 4.27
N SER A 121 -92.14 -2.53 5.11
CA SER A 121 -90.96 -1.71 5.39
C SER A 121 -89.71 -2.56 5.61
N TYR A 122 -88.65 -2.28 4.83
CA TYR A 122 -87.32 -2.85 5.03
C TYR A 122 -86.83 -2.53 6.44
N PRO A 123 -86.26 -3.50 7.17
CA PRO A 123 -85.72 -3.25 8.49
C PRO A 123 -84.48 -2.36 8.39
N ILE A 124 -84.48 -1.25 9.15
CA ILE A 124 -83.29 -0.43 9.34
C ILE A 124 -82.36 -1.23 10.25
N VAL A 125 -81.20 -1.65 9.75
CA VAL A 125 -80.22 -2.41 10.52
C VAL A 125 -79.53 -1.46 11.50
N THR A 126 -80.02 -1.41 12.75
CA THR A 126 -79.49 -0.52 13.79
C THR A 126 -78.43 -1.20 14.67
N SER A 127 -78.20 -2.50 14.52
CA SER A 127 -77.26 -3.25 15.35
C SER A 127 -76.37 -4.16 14.53
N PHE A 128 -75.07 -3.89 14.57
CA PHE A 128 -74.04 -4.78 14.03
C PHE A 128 -73.55 -5.73 15.13
N PRO A 129 -73.23 -7.00 14.80
CA PRO A 129 -72.69 -7.95 15.76
C PRO A 129 -71.33 -7.47 16.30
N ARG A 130 -71.13 -7.57 17.62
CA ARG A 130 -69.91 -7.09 18.31
C ARG A 130 -68.64 -7.74 17.77
N SER A 131 -68.68 -9.01 17.37
CA SER A 131 -67.53 -9.73 16.82
C SER A 131 -66.97 -9.10 15.53
N SER A 132 -67.84 -8.63 14.62
CA SER A 132 -67.41 -7.94 13.40
C SER A 132 -66.80 -6.58 13.72
N VAL A 133 -67.38 -5.85 14.68
CA VAL A 133 -66.87 -4.56 15.14
C VAL A 133 -65.49 -4.72 15.80
N ASP A 134 -65.35 -5.70 16.69
CA ASP A 134 -64.09 -5.97 17.41
C ASP A 134 -62.98 -6.44 16.46
N HIS A 135 -63.32 -7.24 15.45
CA HIS A 135 -62.38 -7.62 14.39
C HIS A 135 -61.90 -6.41 13.60
N HIS A 136 -62.82 -5.54 13.17
CA HIS A 136 -62.48 -4.33 12.43
C HIS A 136 -61.65 -3.35 13.28
N LEU A 137 -61.99 -3.19 14.57
CA LEU A 137 -61.20 -2.37 15.50
C LEU A 137 -59.78 -2.91 15.68
N SER A 138 -59.62 -4.23 15.74
CA SER A 138 -58.31 -4.88 15.83
C SER A 138 -57.49 -4.67 14.56
N GLN A 139 -58.13 -4.77 13.38
CA GLN A 139 -57.52 -4.45 12.09
C GLN A 139 -57.08 -2.98 12.02
N PHE A 140 -57.92 -2.03 12.44
CA PHE A 140 -57.55 -0.60 12.47
C PHE A 140 -56.38 -0.30 13.41
N LYS A 141 -56.33 -0.95 14.58
CA LYS A 141 -55.18 -0.83 15.49
C LYS A 141 -53.91 -1.34 14.83
N HIS A 142 -53.97 -2.50 14.18
CA HIS A 142 -52.84 -3.06 13.46
C HIS A 142 -52.36 -2.15 12.33
N ILE A 143 -53.28 -1.67 11.48
CA ILE A 143 -52.97 -0.72 10.40
C ILE A 143 -52.31 0.54 10.96
N ARG A 144 -52.82 1.08 12.07
CA ARG A 144 -52.24 2.27 12.71
C ARG A 144 -50.82 2.03 13.22
N GLU A 145 -50.56 0.88 13.83
CA GLU A 145 -49.21 0.51 14.27
C GLU A 145 -48.25 0.38 13.08
N GLU A 146 -48.70 -0.20 11.97
CA GLU A 146 -47.92 -0.31 10.73
C GLU A 146 -47.66 1.06 10.11
N GLU A 147 -48.64 1.96 10.07
CA GLU A 147 -48.47 3.33 9.58
C GLU A 147 -47.46 4.10 10.43
N GLU A 148 -47.53 3.98 11.76
CA GLU A 148 -46.55 4.60 12.66
C GLU A 148 -45.13 4.07 12.42
N GLN A 149 -44.99 2.75 12.22
CA GLN A 149 -43.70 2.15 11.89
C GLN A 149 -43.19 2.59 10.52
N TYR A 150 -44.07 2.67 9.52
CA TYR A 150 -43.74 3.15 8.18
C TYR A 150 -43.25 4.60 8.23
N LEU A 151 -43.94 5.47 8.97
CA LEU A 151 -43.53 6.86 9.15
C LEU A 151 -42.18 6.98 9.87
N ARG A 152 -41.91 6.14 10.89
CA ARG A 152 -40.60 6.09 11.55
C ARG A 152 -39.50 5.66 10.57
N ARG A 153 -39.72 4.62 9.78
CA ARG A 153 -38.76 4.15 8.77
C ARG A 153 -38.50 5.22 7.70
N ARG A 154 -39.53 5.92 7.24
CA ARG A 154 -39.39 7.00 6.27
C ARG A 154 -38.57 8.17 6.82
N LYS A 155 -38.77 8.55 8.09
CA LYS A 155 -37.94 9.57 8.75
C LYS A 155 -36.48 9.13 8.87
N MET A 156 -36.22 7.91 9.33
CA MET A 156 -34.86 7.36 9.42
C MET A 156 -34.18 7.29 8.05
N ALA A 157 -34.90 6.88 7.00
CA ALA A 157 -34.37 6.85 5.64
C ALA A 157 -34.00 8.26 5.14
N ALA A 158 -34.85 9.26 5.38
CA ALA A 158 -34.57 10.64 5.03
C ALA A 158 -33.35 11.20 5.78
N GLU A 159 -33.22 10.91 7.08
CA GLU A 159 -32.05 11.30 7.89
C GLU A 159 -30.77 10.64 7.37
N LEU A 160 -30.82 9.36 7.00
CA LEU A 160 -29.67 8.65 6.42
C LEU A 160 -29.29 9.20 5.04
N GLU A 161 -30.27 9.54 4.19
CA GLU A 161 -30.01 10.19 2.91
C GLU A 161 -29.35 11.56 3.10
N GLU A 162 -29.80 12.35 4.07
CA GLU A 162 -29.20 13.64 4.38
C GLU A 162 -27.78 13.49 4.92
N GLN A 163 -27.54 12.54 5.82
CA GLN A 163 -26.20 12.22 6.33
C GLN A 163 -25.26 11.75 5.20
N SER A 164 -25.75 10.90 4.30
CA SER A 164 -25.01 10.45 3.12
C SER A 164 -24.66 11.62 2.19
N ARG A 165 -25.61 12.53 1.94
CA ARG A 165 -25.34 13.75 1.16
C ARG A 165 -24.29 14.64 1.81
N ARG A 166 -24.35 14.83 3.12
CA ARG A 166 -23.36 15.62 3.88
C ARG A 166 -21.97 14.97 3.84
N ALA A 167 -21.89 13.65 4.00
CA ALA A 167 -20.64 12.91 3.89
C ALA A 167 -20.04 13.03 2.48
N MET A 168 -20.85 12.84 1.43
CA MET A 168 -20.41 12.98 0.05
C MET A 168 -19.94 14.41 -0.28
N ALA A 169 -20.60 15.44 0.27
CA ALA A 169 -20.15 16.82 0.11
C ALA A 169 -18.80 17.06 0.81
N HIS A 170 -18.61 16.52 2.01
CA HIS A 170 -17.33 16.60 2.72
C HIS A 170 -16.21 15.86 1.97
N ASP A 171 -16.49 14.66 1.47
CA ASP A 171 -15.55 13.87 0.66
C ASP A 171 -15.16 14.62 -0.63
N ARG A 172 -16.08 15.35 -1.25
CA ARG A 172 -15.76 16.19 -2.42
C ARG A 172 -14.79 17.31 -2.05
N VAL A 173 -15.10 18.07 -0.99
CA VAL A 173 -14.24 19.18 -0.54
C VAL A 173 -12.85 18.68 -0.14
N THR A 174 -12.77 17.54 0.56
CA THR A 174 -11.48 16.95 0.94
C THR A 174 -10.70 16.46 -0.28
N ARG A 175 -11.36 15.85 -1.27
CA ARG A 175 -10.72 15.47 -2.53
C ARG A 175 -10.16 16.68 -3.27
N GLU A 176 -10.95 17.73 -3.43
CA GLU A 176 -10.50 18.99 -4.05
C GLU A 176 -9.29 19.57 -3.31
N GLN A 177 -9.29 19.58 -1.96
CA GLN A 177 -8.14 20.01 -1.17
C GLN A 177 -6.90 19.12 -1.38
N THR A 178 -7.07 17.79 -1.43
CA THR A 178 -5.95 16.88 -1.67
C THR A 178 -5.37 17.04 -3.07
N GLU A 179 -6.22 17.24 -4.09
CA GLU A 179 -5.80 17.46 -5.47
C GLU A 179 -4.99 18.76 -5.59
N LEU A 180 -5.41 19.84 -4.93
CA LEU A 180 -4.65 21.09 -4.90
C LEU A 180 -3.26 20.92 -4.25
N VAL A 181 -3.18 20.20 -3.13
CA VAL A 181 -1.90 19.92 -2.46
C VAL A 181 -1.00 19.04 -3.35
N GLU A 182 -1.57 18.04 -4.01
CA GLU A 182 -0.81 17.20 -4.96
C GLU A 182 -0.31 17.99 -6.16
N GLN A 183 -1.13 18.88 -6.73
CA GLN A 183 -0.72 19.75 -7.83
C GLN A 183 0.43 20.66 -7.42
N ALA A 184 0.31 21.35 -6.27
CA ALA A 184 1.38 22.18 -5.73
C ALA A 184 2.66 21.37 -5.47
N ARG A 185 2.55 20.15 -4.94
CA ARG A 185 3.69 19.25 -4.74
C ARG A 185 4.34 18.84 -6.06
N ARG A 186 3.55 18.52 -7.10
CA ARG A 186 4.06 18.17 -8.43
C ARG A 186 4.80 19.35 -9.06
N GLU A 187 4.29 20.56 -8.92
CA GLU A 187 4.96 21.77 -9.39
C GLU A 187 6.29 22.02 -8.67
N GLN A 188 6.33 21.86 -7.35
CA GLN A 188 7.58 21.94 -6.58
C GLN A 188 8.59 20.87 -6.99
N LEU A 189 8.16 19.63 -7.21
CA LEU A 189 9.06 18.58 -7.71
C LEU A 189 9.62 18.94 -9.09
N ARG A 190 8.79 19.44 -10.02
CA ARG A 190 9.24 19.88 -11.35
C ARG A 190 10.28 20.98 -11.26
N GLN A 191 10.08 21.98 -10.38
CA GLN A 191 11.06 23.05 -10.16
C GLN A 191 12.39 22.50 -9.61
N MET A 192 12.33 21.57 -8.66
CA MET A 192 13.52 20.95 -8.10
C MET A 192 14.26 20.09 -9.13
N GLU A 193 13.54 19.36 -9.98
CA GLU A 193 14.11 18.59 -11.09
C GLU A 193 14.78 19.50 -12.13
N GLN A 194 14.16 20.64 -12.47
CA GLN A 194 14.76 21.64 -13.37
C GLN A 194 16.05 22.21 -12.77
N LEU A 195 16.04 22.63 -11.51
CA LEU A 195 17.24 23.12 -10.82
C LEU A 195 18.33 22.05 -10.72
N ALA A 196 17.94 20.79 -10.50
CA ALA A 196 18.89 19.67 -10.49
C ALA A 196 19.47 19.40 -11.88
N ALA A 197 18.67 19.51 -12.95
CA ALA A 197 19.13 19.39 -14.33
C ALA A 197 20.11 20.51 -14.68
N GLU A 198 19.78 21.77 -14.37
CA GLU A 198 20.69 22.91 -14.55
C GLU A 198 22.00 22.73 -13.78
N ARG A 199 21.93 22.26 -12.52
CA ARG A 199 23.14 21.98 -11.72
C ARG A 199 24.00 20.89 -12.37
N ARG A 200 23.39 19.82 -12.91
CA ARG A 200 24.11 18.76 -13.63
C ARG A 200 24.76 19.30 -14.90
N GLU A 201 24.09 20.16 -15.65
CA GLU A 201 24.66 20.80 -16.84
C GLU A 201 25.82 21.72 -16.48
N ARG A 202 25.68 22.55 -15.44
CA ARG A 202 26.78 23.40 -14.94
C ARG A 202 27.99 22.57 -14.51
N MET A 203 27.77 21.45 -13.82
CA MET A 203 28.86 20.52 -13.45
C MET A 203 29.52 19.92 -14.69
N ARG A 204 28.75 19.49 -15.69
CA ARG A 204 29.31 18.99 -16.97
C ARG A 204 30.18 20.04 -17.66
N GLN A 205 29.72 21.29 -17.70
CA GLN A 205 30.49 22.40 -18.29
C GLN A 205 31.78 22.66 -17.52
N LEU A 206 31.76 22.60 -16.18
CA LEU A 206 32.97 22.72 -15.36
C LEU A 206 33.93 21.56 -15.60
N ASP A 207 33.43 20.33 -15.70
CA ASP A 207 34.25 19.15 -16.00
C ASP A 207 34.87 19.24 -17.40
N GLU A 208 34.13 19.71 -18.40
CA GLU A 208 34.64 19.94 -19.75
C GLU A 208 35.75 21.00 -19.75
N ARG A 209 35.55 22.12 -19.05
CA ARG A 209 36.59 23.15 -18.88
C ARG A 209 37.82 22.62 -18.16
N ALA A 210 37.65 21.82 -17.11
CA ALA A 210 38.76 21.21 -16.39
C ALA A 210 39.54 20.23 -17.27
N LYS A 211 38.84 19.44 -18.11
CA LYS A 211 39.46 18.56 -19.10
C LYS A 211 40.24 19.36 -20.14
N GLN A 212 39.67 20.45 -20.67
CA GLN A 212 40.35 21.34 -21.61
C GLN A 212 41.62 21.95 -21.01
N ALA A 213 41.54 22.52 -19.80
CA ALA A 213 42.71 23.06 -19.12
C ALA A 213 43.79 22.00 -18.86
N ARG A 214 43.39 20.76 -18.54
CA ARG A 214 44.33 19.65 -18.36
C ARG A 214 44.98 19.22 -19.69
N LEU A 215 44.23 19.23 -20.79
CA LEU A 215 44.78 18.97 -22.12
C LEU A 215 45.77 20.06 -22.53
N GLU A 216 45.45 21.34 -22.33
CA GLU A 216 46.35 22.47 -22.58
C GLU A 216 47.64 22.34 -21.75
N GLN A 217 47.53 21.96 -20.48
CA GLN A 217 48.70 21.73 -19.63
C GLN A 217 49.56 20.56 -20.13
N ILE A 218 48.95 19.45 -20.55
CA ILE A 218 49.67 18.31 -21.10
C ILE A 218 50.37 18.72 -22.41
N GLN A 219 49.72 19.47 -23.28
CA GLN A 219 50.31 19.98 -24.52
C GLN A 219 51.51 20.89 -24.23
N LEU A 220 51.41 21.78 -23.24
CA LEU A 220 52.54 22.61 -22.82
C LEU A 220 53.72 21.76 -22.32
N LEU A 221 53.45 20.75 -21.48
CA LEU A 221 54.49 19.83 -20.99
C LEU A 221 55.11 19.01 -22.13
N GLN A 222 54.30 18.57 -23.10
CA GLN A 222 54.79 17.89 -24.30
C GLN A 222 55.69 18.80 -25.12
N ALA A 223 55.27 20.03 -25.42
CA ALA A 223 56.09 21.01 -26.14
C ALA A 223 57.39 21.35 -25.39
N GLN A 224 57.34 21.46 -24.05
CA GLN A 224 58.55 21.61 -23.23
C GLN A 224 59.46 20.39 -23.31
N GLY A 225 58.91 19.17 -23.27
CA GLY A 225 59.65 17.93 -23.43
C GLY A 225 60.30 17.80 -24.81
N GLU A 226 59.57 18.16 -25.88
CA GLU A 226 60.10 18.20 -27.24
C GLU A 226 61.23 19.22 -27.38
N ASN A 227 61.07 20.43 -26.85
CA ASN A 227 62.13 21.45 -26.84
C ASN A 227 63.35 20.98 -26.06
N GLN A 228 63.17 20.37 -24.89
CA GLN A 228 64.28 19.80 -24.12
C GLN A 228 64.98 18.69 -24.91
N SER A 229 64.22 17.78 -25.53
CA SER A 229 64.78 16.75 -26.39
C SER A 229 65.57 17.34 -27.56
N GLN A 230 65.05 18.38 -28.21
CA GLN A 230 65.75 19.09 -29.29
C GLN A 230 67.05 19.73 -28.79
N THR A 231 67.04 20.41 -27.64
CA THR A 231 68.29 20.97 -27.08
C THR A 231 69.31 19.89 -26.73
N VAL A 232 68.87 18.70 -26.30
CA VAL A 232 69.76 17.57 -26.03
C VAL A 232 70.34 17.00 -27.32
N THR A 233 69.53 16.81 -28.36
CA THR A 233 70.01 16.31 -29.66
C THR A 233 70.92 17.32 -30.34
N GLU A 234 70.63 18.62 -30.26
CA GLU A 234 71.51 19.69 -30.75
C GLU A 234 72.85 19.71 -30.01
N ARG A 235 72.85 19.58 -28.68
CA ARG A 235 74.08 19.45 -27.89
C ARG A 235 74.88 18.22 -28.29
N GLN A 236 74.23 17.07 -28.44
CA GLN A 236 74.85 15.83 -28.90
C GLN A 236 75.44 15.99 -30.31
N MET A 237 74.70 16.61 -31.24
CA MET A 237 75.21 16.89 -32.59
C MET A 237 76.39 17.87 -32.56
N SER A 238 76.37 18.89 -31.71
CA SER A 238 77.50 19.82 -31.58
C SER A 238 78.75 19.13 -31.02
N MET A 239 78.57 18.25 -30.03
CA MET A 239 79.65 17.43 -29.48
C MET A 239 80.19 16.45 -30.52
N MET A 240 79.33 15.80 -31.30
CA MET A 240 79.76 14.93 -32.40
C MET A 240 80.57 15.70 -33.44
N ARG A 241 80.10 16.88 -33.87
CA ARG A 241 80.85 17.72 -34.82
C ARG A 241 82.21 18.15 -34.29
N GLU A 242 82.29 18.47 -33.01
CA GLU A 242 83.53 18.87 -32.36
C GLU A 242 84.51 17.69 -32.26
N LEU A 243 84.02 16.48 -31.97
CA LEU A 243 84.82 15.25 -32.01
C LEU A 243 85.30 14.94 -33.44
N ASP A 244 84.41 15.05 -34.44
CA ASP A 244 84.76 14.86 -35.85
C ASP A 244 85.81 15.89 -36.31
N ARG A 245 85.71 17.14 -35.85
CA ARG A 245 86.70 18.20 -36.11
C ARG A 245 88.05 17.84 -35.49
N GLN A 246 88.08 17.41 -34.23
CA GLN A 246 89.31 17.01 -33.54
C GLN A 246 89.95 15.78 -34.20
N LEU A 247 89.13 14.81 -34.63
CA LEU A 247 89.63 13.66 -35.39
C LEU A 247 90.19 14.10 -36.75
N GLY A 248 89.54 15.03 -37.44
CA GLY A 248 90.04 15.62 -38.68
C GLY A 248 91.39 16.30 -38.50
N GLU A 249 91.53 17.17 -37.49
CA GLU A 249 92.80 17.84 -37.18
C GLU A 249 93.90 16.84 -36.83
N ARG A 250 93.59 15.78 -36.07
CA ARG A 250 94.55 14.70 -35.78
C ARG A 250 94.99 13.95 -37.02
N LEU A 251 94.06 13.65 -37.93
CA LEU A 251 94.39 13.00 -39.20
C LEU A 251 95.23 13.91 -40.09
N GLU A 252 94.95 15.21 -40.15
CA GLU A 252 95.76 16.20 -40.88
C GLU A 252 97.16 16.33 -40.28
N GLU A 253 97.29 16.43 -38.96
CA GLU A 253 98.59 16.40 -38.25
C GLU A 253 99.39 15.12 -38.57
N GLU A 254 98.73 13.96 -38.55
CA GLU A 254 99.35 12.68 -38.91
C GLU A 254 99.78 12.65 -40.39
N GLU A 255 98.95 13.15 -41.31
CA GLU A 255 99.30 13.26 -42.72
C GLU A 255 100.48 14.21 -42.95
N GLU A 256 100.50 15.38 -42.30
CA GLU A 256 101.60 16.33 -42.38
C GLU A 256 102.89 15.76 -41.80
N TRP A 257 102.81 15.08 -40.66
CA TRP A 257 103.95 14.38 -40.07
C TRP A 257 104.48 13.29 -40.99
N MET A 258 103.59 12.49 -41.58
CA MET A 258 103.96 11.47 -42.58
C MET A 258 104.60 12.11 -43.81
N ARG A 259 104.07 13.23 -44.33
CA ARG A 259 104.66 13.96 -45.47
C ARG A 259 106.05 14.49 -45.12
N ALA A 260 106.22 15.16 -43.98
CA ALA A 260 107.51 15.66 -43.52
C ALA A 260 108.53 14.51 -43.32
N ARG A 261 108.06 13.37 -42.81
CA ARG A 261 108.88 12.16 -42.68
C ARG A 261 109.32 11.64 -44.05
N MET A 262 108.41 11.54 -45.01
CA MET A 262 108.72 11.15 -46.40
C MET A 262 109.67 12.13 -47.09
N GLU A 263 109.54 13.43 -46.83
CA GLU A 263 110.48 14.45 -47.33
C GLU A 263 111.87 14.29 -46.72
N SER A 264 111.97 13.99 -45.42
CA SER A 264 113.25 13.73 -44.76
C SER A 264 113.94 12.47 -45.29
N GLU A 265 113.19 11.40 -45.59
CA GLU A 265 113.75 10.17 -46.18
C GLU A 265 114.25 10.42 -47.61
N LYS A 266 113.51 11.20 -48.42
CA LYS A 266 113.98 11.63 -49.75
C LYS A 266 115.26 12.47 -49.68
N LEU A 267 115.36 13.39 -48.71
CA LEU A 267 116.58 14.18 -48.50
C LEU A 267 117.76 13.27 -48.15
N GLN A 268 117.56 12.28 -47.27
CA GLN A 268 118.60 11.30 -46.94
C GLN A 268 119.03 10.47 -48.16
N GLU A 269 118.12 10.08 -49.05
CA GLU A 269 118.47 9.39 -50.30
C GLU A 269 119.35 10.25 -51.21
N ILE A 270 119.00 11.54 -51.35
CA ILE A 270 119.79 12.51 -52.12
C ILE A 270 121.17 12.70 -51.47
N GLU A 271 121.24 12.89 -50.15
CA GLU A 271 122.49 13.01 -49.41
C GLU A 271 123.39 11.78 -49.64
N MET A 272 122.84 10.57 -49.49
CA MET A 272 123.58 9.32 -49.72
C MET A 272 124.07 9.20 -51.18
N ALA A 273 123.25 9.59 -52.15
CA ALA A 273 123.66 9.63 -53.55
C ALA A 273 124.80 10.62 -53.80
N THR A 274 124.74 11.81 -53.20
CA THR A 274 125.81 12.82 -53.33
C THR A 274 127.11 12.35 -52.68
N VAL A 275 127.07 11.74 -51.48
CA VAL A 275 128.25 11.17 -50.81
C VAL A 275 128.87 10.05 -51.63
N SER A 276 128.05 9.15 -52.21
CA SER A 276 128.52 8.09 -53.10
C SER A 276 129.23 8.65 -54.34
N ASN A 277 128.66 9.68 -54.97
CA ASN A 277 129.26 10.33 -56.14
C ASN A 277 130.56 11.08 -55.78
N LEU A 278 130.61 11.78 -54.65
CA LEU A 278 131.83 12.41 -54.14
C LEU A 278 132.92 11.38 -53.85
N HIS A 279 132.57 10.25 -53.25
CA HIS A 279 133.53 9.17 -53.00
C HIS A 279 134.13 8.63 -54.29
N LYS A 280 133.29 8.40 -55.32
CA LYS A 280 133.76 8.01 -56.66
C LYS A 280 134.70 9.06 -57.28
N ALA A 281 134.39 10.34 -57.14
CA ALA A 281 135.24 11.43 -57.65
C ALA A 281 136.60 11.53 -56.93
N ILE A 282 136.63 11.33 -55.60
CA ILE A 282 137.87 11.29 -54.82
C ILE A 282 138.74 10.11 -55.24
N GLN A 283 138.15 8.93 -55.43
CA GLN A 283 138.87 7.74 -55.93
C GLN A 283 139.50 7.99 -57.30
N GLN A 284 138.79 8.63 -58.22
CA GLN A 284 139.33 8.99 -59.55
C GLN A 284 140.52 9.96 -59.42
N ARG A 285 140.41 11.02 -58.62
CA ARG A 285 141.53 11.96 -58.39
C ARG A 285 142.75 11.29 -57.74
N GLN A 286 142.54 10.32 -56.84
CA GLN A 286 143.64 9.56 -56.23
C GLN A 286 144.39 8.73 -57.27
N GLN A 287 143.69 8.09 -58.21
CA GLN A 287 144.31 7.34 -59.31
C GLN A 287 145.14 8.26 -60.23
N GLU A 288 144.64 9.46 -60.55
CA GLU A 288 145.36 10.44 -61.36
C GLU A 288 146.63 10.97 -60.66
N ALA A 289 146.58 11.24 -59.35
CA ALA A 289 147.73 11.74 -58.58
C ALA A 289 148.86 10.71 -58.48
N GLN A 290 148.53 9.42 -58.33
CA GLN A 290 149.53 8.34 -58.30
C GLN A 290 150.30 8.24 -59.63
N ALA A 291 149.63 8.48 -60.77
CA ALA A 291 150.26 8.45 -62.08
C ALA A 291 151.27 9.61 -62.28
N LEU A 292 150.95 10.81 -61.75
CA LEU A 292 151.83 11.98 -61.83
C LEU A 292 153.06 11.86 -60.92
N GLN A 293 152.90 11.29 -59.71
CA GLN A 293 154.02 11.08 -58.79
C GLN A 293 155.09 10.14 -59.38
N ALA A 294 154.69 9.05 -60.03
CA ALA A 294 155.60 8.11 -60.68
C ALA A 294 156.48 8.76 -61.78
N GLN A 295 155.98 9.80 -62.45
CA GLN A 295 156.75 10.53 -63.48
C GLN A 295 157.79 11.48 -62.85
N SER A 296 157.44 12.16 -61.75
CA SER A 296 158.32 13.14 -61.09
C SER A 296 159.55 12.53 -60.39
N GLU A 297 159.48 11.29 -59.91
CA GLU A 297 160.59 10.62 -59.22
C GLU A 297 161.75 10.25 -60.15
N VAL A 298 161.47 9.99 -61.44
CA VAL A 298 162.50 9.68 -62.45
C VAL A 298 163.36 10.90 -62.78
N GLU A 299 162.77 12.10 -62.79
CA GLU A 299 163.46 13.35 -63.15
C GLU A 299 164.30 13.94 -62.01
N ALA A 300 163.96 13.68 -60.74
CA ALA A 300 164.70 14.21 -59.59
C ALA A 300 166.07 13.55 -59.39
N ARG A 301 166.24 12.28 -59.78
CA ARG A 301 167.50 11.53 -59.59
C ARG A 301 168.66 12.01 -60.45
N THR A 302 168.41 12.68 -61.58
CA THR A 302 169.46 13.17 -62.48
C THR A 302 170.05 14.52 -62.05
N LYS A 303 169.29 15.34 -61.29
CA LYS A 303 169.70 16.70 -60.85
C LYS A 303 170.58 16.71 -59.59
N LEU A 304 170.43 15.71 -58.70
CA LEU A 304 171.18 15.65 -57.43
C LEU A 304 172.70 15.51 -57.61
N LEU A 305 173.15 14.79 -58.64
CA LEU A 305 174.58 14.58 -58.92
C LEU A 305 175.33 15.87 -59.31
N GLN A 306 174.63 16.93 -59.72
CA GLN A 306 175.23 18.18 -60.18
C GLN A 306 175.36 19.25 -59.07
N ALA A 307 174.64 19.11 -57.94
CA ALA A 307 174.57 20.12 -56.88
C ALA A 307 175.68 20.00 -55.81
N GLU A 308 176.23 18.81 -55.58
CA GLU A 308 177.22 18.57 -54.52
C GLU A 308 178.56 19.31 -54.73
N GLN A 309 178.88 19.72 -55.97
CA GLN A 309 180.12 20.47 -56.29
C GLN A 309 180.09 21.94 -55.85
N ARG A 310 178.91 22.53 -55.59
CA ARG A 310 178.74 23.98 -55.28
C ARG A 310 178.69 24.32 -53.79
N SER A 311 178.50 23.33 -52.90
CA SER A 311 178.22 23.54 -51.47
C SER A 311 179.44 23.86 -50.60
N LYS A 312 180.67 23.66 -51.10
CA LYS A 312 181.89 23.79 -50.27
C LYS A 312 182.37 25.24 -50.07
N GLU A 313 181.97 26.19 -50.91
CA GLU A 313 182.51 27.57 -50.93
C GLU A 313 181.81 28.55 -49.98
N GLN A 314 180.64 28.20 -49.42
CA GLN A 314 179.80 29.17 -48.67
C GLN A 314 179.89 29.05 -47.14
N ARG A 315 180.70 28.13 -46.59
CA ARG A 315 180.70 27.78 -45.15
C ARG A 315 181.46 28.75 -44.22
N TRP A 316 181.98 29.89 -44.67
CA TRP A 316 182.87 30.74 -43.84
C TRP A 316 182.29 32.07 -43.33
N MET A 317 181.05 32.44 -43.63
CA MET A 317 180.61 33.83 -43.37
C MET A 317 179.71 34.10 -42.16
N LEU A 318 178.97 33.15 -41.59
CA LEU A 318 177.81 33.53 -40.76
C LEU A 318 177.54 32.63 -39.55
N GLU A 319 178.60 32.19 -38.88
CA GLU A 319 178.56 32.03 -37.42
C GLU A 319 178.83 33.41 -36.81
N ASP A 320 177.79 34.17 -36.46
CA ASP A 320 177.69 34.67 -35.08
C ASP A 320 176.35 35.37 -34.80
N GLN A 321 175.78 34.99 -33.66
CA GLN A 321 174.92 35.81 -32.79
C GLN A 321 173.48 36.02 -33.27
N GLN A 322 172.58 35.03 -33.15
CA GLN A 322 172.06 34.36 -31.95
C GLN A 322 171.07 35.17 -31.09
N GLN A 323 170.01 34.44 -30.70
CA GLN A 323 169.12 34.59 -29.52
C GLN A 323 168.08 35.72 -29.58
N GLN A 324 166.78 35.60 -29.86
CA GLN A 324 165.78 34.54 -30.01
C GLN A 324 165.59 33.53 -28.85
N LEU A 325 164.36 33.56 -28.29
CA LEU A 325 163.57 32.46 -27.70
C LEU A 325 163.59 32.27 -26.18
N GLU A 326 162.87 33.11 -25.44
CA GLU A 326 162.33 32.68 -24.14
C GLU A 326 160.88 33.17 -23.97
N THR A 327 159.99 32.47 -24.67
CA THR A 327 158.60 32.24 -24.25
C THR A 327 158.48 30.75 -23.90
N LYS A 328 157.51 30.40 -23.03
CA LYS A 328 157.16 29.08 -22.47
C LYS A 328 157.83 28.92 -21.10
N MET A 329 157.13 28.82 -19.97
CA MET A 329 156.20 27.75 -19.59
C MET A 329 155.51 28.12 -18.26
N GLY A 330 154.24 27.74 -18.04
CA GLY A 330 153.81 27.34 -16.68
C GLY A 330 152.56 27.96 -16.05
N LEU A 331 151.42 27.93 -16.74
CA LEU A 331 150.10 28.10 -16.13
C LEU A 331 149.55 26.71 -15.80
N GLN A 332 149.48 26.33 -14.52
CA GLN A 332 148.62 25.28 -13.93
C GLN A 332 149.19 24.87 -12.56
N GLU A 333 148.40 25.06 -11.49
CA GLU A 333 148.39 24.36 -10.19
C GLU A 333 147.89 25.32 -9.09
N ALA A 334 146.61 25.71 -9.09
CA ALA A 334 145.48 24.94 -8.56
C ALA A 334 145.10 25.30 -7.10
N GLU A 335 144.10 26.16 -6.97
CA GLU A 335 142.74 25.79 -6.54
C GLU A 335 142.45 25.13 -5.18
N ARG A 336 143.40 24.79 -4.31
CA ARG A 336 143.04 24.06 -3.07
C ARG A 336 143.65 24.65 -1.82
N ARG A 337 143.03 25.71 -1.26
CA ARG A 337 143.03 26.05 0.18
C ARG A 337 142.06 27.19 0.52
N ALA A 338 140.80 26.95 0.16
CA ALA A 338 139.65 27.59 0.78
C ALA A 338 139.58 27.31 2.31
N ALA A 339 138.74 28.09 3.01
CA ALA A 339 137.86 27.64 4.11
C ALA A 339 138.08 28.09 5.58
N ALA A 340 138.93 29.07 5.91
CA ALA A 340 139.21 29.37 7.34
C ALA A 340 138.67 30.71 7.92
N SER A 341 137.82 31.49 7.24
CA SER A 341 137.46 32.85 7.73
C SER A 341 135.95 33.09 8.02
N GLU A 342 135.09 32.09 7.90
CA GLU A 342 133.63 32.23 8.05
C GLU A 342 133.08 32.13 9.50
N GLU A 343 133.93 31.96 10.52
CA GLU A 343 133.47 31.71 11.90
C GLU A 343 133.28 32.97 12.76
N ALA A 344 133.78 34.14 12.34
CA ALA A 344 133.69 35.37 13.15
C ALA A 344 132.34 36.11 13.07
N SER A 345 131.50 35.85 12.07
CA SER A 345 130.24 36.60 11.84
C SER A 345 128.99 36.01 12.53
N LYS A 346 129.07 34.80 13.10
CA LYS A 346 127.90 34.08 13.64
C LYS A 346 127.48 34.48 15.06
N LYS A 347 128.28 35.25 15.81
CA LYS A 347 127.97 35.60 17.23
C LYS A 347 127.15 36.88 17.44
N HIS A 348 127.12 37.82 16.49
CA HIS A 348 126.28 39.04 16.61
C HIS A 348 124.89 38.93 15.95
N ALA A 349 124.66 37.91 15.12
CA ALA A 349 123.37 37.70 14.46
C ALA A 349 122.30 37.02 15.35
N LEU A 350 122.68 36.49 16.53
CA LEU A 350 121.80 35.73 17.42
C LEU A 350 121.05 36.61 18.44
N GLU A 351 121.62 37.74 18.87
CA GLU A 351 120.99 38.60 19.89
C GLU A 351 119.85 39.47 19.33
N VAL A 352 119.87 39.81 18.04
CA VAL A 352 118.80 40.60 17.39
C VAL A 352 117.59 39.74 16.98
N LYS A 353 117.76 38.43 16.77
CA LYS A 353 116.66 37.50 16.43
C LYS A 353 115.79 37.16 17.64
N LEU A 354 116.36 37.16 18.85
CA LEU A 354 115.68 36.80 20.09
C LEU A 354 114.63 37.84 20.51
N HIS A 355 114.90 39.14 20.35
CA HIS A 355 113.92 40.20 20.65
C HIS A 355 112.81 40.37 19.60
N LEU A 356 113.06 40.02 18.33
CA LEU A 356 112.04 40.06 17.27
C LEU A 356 111.05 38.88 17.39
N GLU A 357 111.45 37.78 18.02
CA GLU A 357 110.58 36.61 18.28
C GLU A 357 109.67 36.81 19.50
N GLU A 358 110.13 37.51 20.55
CA GLU A 358 109.33 37.85 21.74
C GLU A 358 108.14 38.79 21.43
N GLU A 359 108.36 39.82 20.60
CA GLU A 359 107.30 40.73 20.12
C GLU A 359 106.29 40.00 19.21
N ARG A 360 106.75 39.07 18.36
CA ARG A 360 105.89 38.23 17.51
C ARG A 360 105.05 37.23 18.32
N GLN A 361 105.53 36.74 19.46
CA GLN A 361 104.74 35.90 20.37
C GLN A 361 103.66 36.69 21.12
N ARG A 362 103.93 37.95 21.52
CA ARG A 362 102.93 38.85 22.12
C ARG A 362 101.80 39.21 21.15
N GLN A 363 102.10 39.47 19.88
CA GLN A 363 101.08 39.75 18.85
C GLN A 363 100.24 38.52 18.49
N ARG A 364 100.80 37.30 18.55
CA ARG A 364 100.05 36.05 18.36
C ARG A 364 99.09 35.75 19.52
N LEU A 365 99.48 36.02 20.77
CA LEU A 365 98.60 35.84 21.93
C LEU A 365 97.43 36.86 21.92
N ALA A 366 97.67 38.12 21.56
CA ALA A 366 96.63 39.14 21.42
C ALA A 366 95.64 38.84 20.26
N ALA A 367 96.11 38.31 19.13
CA ALA A 367 95.25 37.87 18.04
C ALA A 367 94.40 36.64 18.42
N VAL A 368 94.93 35.72 19.23
CA VAL A 368 94.19 34.56 19.75
C VAL A 368 93.16 34.96 20.81
N GLU A 369 93.44 35.96 21.65
CA GLU A 369 92.47 36.51 22.62
C GLU A 369 91.33 37.28 21.93
N ALA A 370 91.63 38.09 20.91
CA ALA A 370 90.61 38.76 20.09
C ALA A 370 89.74 37.76 19.30
N GLN A 371 90.34 36.67 18.79
CA GLN A 371 89.61 35.60 18.10
C GLN A 371 88.75 34.76 19.06
N ARG A 372 89.17 34.59 20.33
CA ARG A 372 88.37 33.91 21.37
C ARG A 372 87.19 34.78 21.84
N GLN A 373 87.37 36.09 21.98
CA GLN A 373 86.29 37.01 22.34
C GLN A 373 85.27 37.18 21.20
N ALA A 374 85.72 37.16 19.94
CA ALA A 374 84.81 37.15 18.78
C ALA A 374 83.99 35.85 18.68
N ARG A 375 84.60 34.69 18.97
CA ARG A 375 83.88 33.41 19.03
C ARG A 375 82.92 33.34 20.22
N SER A 376 83.30 33.83 21.41
CA SER A 376 82.39 33.83 22.56
C SER A 376 81.19 34.77 22.36
N LEU A 377 81.39 35.93 21.70
CA LEU A 377 80.29 36.82 21.33
C LEU A 377 79.39 36.21 20.25
N GLN A 378 79.96 35.47 19.28
CA GLN A 378 79.16 34.73 18.30
C GLN A 378 78.38 33.57 18.95
N GLU A 379 79.02 32.78 19.82
CA GLU A 379 78.37 31.71 20.59
C GLU A 379 77.28 32.26 21.53
N GLU A 380 77.47 33.43 22.14
CA GLU A 380 76.44 34.10 22.94
C GLU A 380 75.26 34.61 22.10
N MET A 381 75.53 35.12 20.90
CA MET A 381 74.49 35.59 19.98
C MET A 381 73.70 34.41 19.39
N GLU A 382 74.38 33.32 19.02
CA GLU A 382 73.76 32.06 18.59
C GLU A 382 72.97 31.43 19.75
N ALA A 383 73.49 31.43 20.98
CA ALA A 383 72.76 30.95 22.15
C ALA A 383 71.54 31.82 22.49
N ARG A 384 71.60 33.14 22.26
CA ARG A 384 70.43 34.04 22.40
C ARG A 384 69.40 33.81 21.29
N GLN A 385 69.84 33.54 20.06
CA GLN A 385 68.94 33.18 18.95
C GLN A 385 68.25 31.83 19.20
N ILE A 386 69.00 30.81 19.60
CA ILE A 386 68.46 29.48 19.96
C ILE A 386 67.45 29.61 21.11
N LYS A 387 67.74 30.41 22.16
CA LYS A 387 66.78 30.65 23.26
C LYS A 387 65.52 31.39 22.80
N SER A 388 65.64 32.36 21.88
CA SER A 388 64.48 33.07 21.34
C SER A 388 63.62 32.19 20.43
N GLU A 389 64.23 31.24 19.71
CA GLU A 389 63.52 30.24 18.90
C GLU A 389 62.84 29.19 19.78
N GLU A 390 63.47 28.76 20.87
CA GLU A 390 62.85 27.88 21.86
C GLU A 390 61.66 28.54 22.57
N GLU A 391 61.75 29.83 22.90
CA GLU A 391 60.62 30.59 23.46
C GLU A 391 59.47 30.73 22.46
N ARG A 392 59.76 31.01 21.17
CA ARG A 392 58.74 31.00 20.12
C ARG A 392 58.08 29.63 19.95
N ARG A 393 58.88 28.55 19.92
CA ARG A 393 58.35 27.18 19.86
C ARG A 393 57.49 26.83 21.07
N ARG A 394 57.82 27.31 22.27
CA ARG A 394 57.00 27.12 23.47
C ARG A 394 55.67 27.88 23.39
N VAL A 395 55.69 29.11 22.88
CA VAL A 395 54.48 29.90 22.66
C VAL A 395 53.60 29.25 21.59
N ASP A 396 54.17 28.79 20.48
CA ASP A 396 53.44 28.09 19.42
C ASP A 396 52.85 26.75 19.91
N GLN A 397 53.59 26.00 20.74
CA GLN A 397 53.09 24.78 21.37
C GLN A 397 51.98 25.06 22.40
N ALA A 398 52.07 26.16 23.15
CA ALA A 398 51.02 26.58 24.07
C ALA A 398 49.75 27.01 23.32
N LEU A 399 49.90 27.78 22.23
CA LEU A 399 48.79 28.20 21.38
C LEU A 399 48.10 26.99 20.73
N ALA A 400 48.87 26.04 20.20
CA ALA A 400 48.34 24.80 19.62
C ALA A 400 47.61 23.95 20.67
N GLN A 401 48.07 23.91 21.92
CA GLN A 401 47.37 23.22 23.01
C GLN A 401 46.06 23.93 23.40
N GLU A 402 46.03 25.26 23.40
CA GLU A 402 44.81 26.03 23.65
C GLU A 402 43.80 25.88 22.51
N GLU A 403 44.25 25.87 21.25
CA GLU A 403 43.43 25.58 20.08
C GLU A 403 42.85 24.16 20.13
N LEU A 404 43.64 23.15 20.52
CA LEU A 404 43.16 21.78 20.67
C LEU A 404 42.10 21.67 21.77
N ARG A 405 42.32 22.34 22.92
CA ARG A 405 41.35 22.40 24.02
C ARG A 405 40.07 23.14 23.61
N HIS A 406 40.19 24.20 22.82
CA HIS A 406 39.07 24.94 22.29
C HIS A 406 38.26 24.08 21.29
N MET A 407 38.95 23.37 20.39
CA MET A 407 38.33 22.42 19.47
C MET A 407 37.66 21.24 20.20
N ASP A 408 38.29 20.69 21.23
CA ASP A 408 37.70 19.65 22.07
C ASP A 408 36.47 20.16 22.85
N SER A 409 36.49 21.42 23.30
CA SER A 409 35.34 22.02 23.99
C SER A 409 34.15 22.22 23.04
N ILE A 410 34.40 22.61 21.79
CA ILE A 410 33.39 22.73 20.74
C ILE A 410 32.86 21.35 20.34
N ALA A 411 33.74 20.35 20.21
CA ALA A 411 33.36 18.97 19.90
C ALA A 411 32.47 18.39 21.01
N ARG A 412 32.86 18.55 22.28
CA ARG A 412 32.05 18.11 23.44
C ARG A 412 30.70 18.81 23.51
N ARG A 413 30.65 20.11 23.21
CA ARG A 413 29.38 20.86 23.16
C ARG A 413 28.47 20.35 22.05
N ARG A 414 29.00 20.10 20.85
CA ARG A 414 28.23 19.51 19.74
C ARG A 414 27.76 18.10 20.04
N GLU A 415 28.61 17.27 20.65
CA GLU A 415 28.21 15.93 21.09
C GLU A 415 27.12 15.97 22.16
N ALA A 416 27.20 16.90 23.12
CA ALA A 416 26.18 17.08 24.15
C ALA A 416 24.85 17.57 23.55
N GLU A 417 24.89 18.51 22.60
CA GLU A 417 23.70 18.97 21.87
C GLU A 417 23.08 17.85 21.02
N MET A 418 23.89 17.02 20.36
CA MET A 418 23.42 15.86 19.61
C MET A 418 22.85 14.77 20.51
N ARG A 419 23.48 14.48 21.66
CA ARG A 419 22.93 13.56 22.67
C ARG A 419 21.63 14.09 23.25
N GLY A 420 21.54 15.38 23.55
CA GLY A 420 20.30 16.03 24.00
C GLY A 420 19.16 15.87 23.01
N ARG A 421 19.39 16.16 21.72
CA ARG A 421 18.37 15.95 20.67
C ARG A 421 17.96 14.49 20.50
N MET A 422 18.91 13.56 20.66
CA MET A 422 18.63 12.12 20.60
C MET A 422 17.83 11.64 21.81
N GLU A 423 18.10 12.17 23.00
CA GLU A 423 17.35 11.89 24.22
C GLU A 423 15.94 12.50 24.17
N GLU A 424 15.79 13.72 23.67
CA GLU A 424 14.49 14.36 23.41
C GLU A 424 13.69 13.58 22.36
N GLY A 425 14.30 13.21 21.24
CA GLY A 425 13.68 12.34 20.24
C GLY A 425 13.28 10.97 20.82
N ALA A 426 14.13 10.37 21.65
CA ALA A 426 13.82 9.11 22.31
C ALA A 426 12.70 9.25 23.34
N ARG A 427 12.60 10.37 24.07
CA ARG A 427 11.48 10.66 24.98
C ARG A 427 10.16 10.79 24.23
N LEU A 428 10.12 11.58 23.15
CA LEU A 428 8.93 11.74 22.32
C LEU A 428 8.46 10.41 21.73
N VAL A 429 9.39 9.56 21.26
CA VAL A 429 9.06 8.22 20.77
C VAL A 429 8.53 7.31 21.88
N ARG A 430 9.07 7.40 23.11
CA ARG A 430 8.56 6.63 24.27
C ARG A 430 7.16 7.09 24.68
N GLU A 431 6.90 8.40 24.66
CA GLU A 431 5.60 8.99 24.97
C GLU A 431 4.54 8.59 23.94
N GLU A 432 4.86 8.66 22.65
CA GLU A 432 3.96 8.21 21.59
C GLU A 432 3.73 6.69 21.62
N LYS A 433 4.78 5.88 21.88
CA LYS A 433 4.60 4.44 22.10
C LYS A 433 3.68 4.15 23.30
N ALA A 434 3.85 4.85 24.42
CA ALA A 434 2.98 4.70 25.58
C ALA A 434 1.53 5.13 25.28
N ARG A 435 1.34 6.19 24.48
CA ARG A 435 0.01 6.63 24.02
C ARG A 435 -0.66 5.58 23.15
N ILE A 436 0.09 4.97 22.23
CA ILE A 436 -0.40 3.87 21.37
C ILE A 436 -0.77 2.65 22.22
N GLU A 437 0.04 2.27 23.21
CA GLU A 437 -0.29 1.14 24.10
C GLU A 437 -1.55 1.41 24.92
N ARG A 438 -1.73 2.61 25.49
CA ARG A 438 -2.99 2.99 26.18
C ARG A 438 -4.21 2.90 25.25
N LEU A 439 -4.05 3.29 23.98
CA LEU A 439 -5.11 3.16 22.98
C LEU A 439 -5.39 1.69 22.63
N LYS A 440 -4.37 0.83 22.54
CA LYS A 440 -4.52 -0.62 22.35
C LYS A 440 -5.22 -1.26 23.55
N GLU A 441 -4.82 -0.92 24.76
CA GLU A 441 -5.44 -1.38 26.01
C GLU A 441 -6.91 -0.96 26.07
N SER A 442 -7.22 0.30 25.74
CA SER A 442 -8.60 0.80 25.67
C SER A 442 -9.43 0.04 24.63
N ARG A 443 -8.85 -0.28 23.46
CA ARG A 443 -9.52 -1.09 22.42
C ARG A 443 -9.69 -2.54 22.86
N ALA A 444 -8.70 -3.13 23.52
CA ALA A 444 -8.78 -4.48 24.07
C ALA A 444 -9.82 -4.60 25.18
N GLN A 445 -9.95 -3.57 26.03
CA GLN A 445 -11.02 -3.50 27.03
C GLN A 445 -12.40 -3.41 26.37
N ARG A 446 -12.56 -2.60 25.33
CA ARG A 446 -13.81 -2.55 24.54
C ARG A 446 -14.14 -3.90 23.91
N LEU A 447 -13.14 -4.61 23.36
CA LEU A 447 -13.31 -5.96 22.84
C LEU A 447 -13.75 -6.95 23.93
N LYS A 448 -13.12 -6.93 25.12
CA LYS A 448 -13.53 -7.76 26.26
C LYS A 448 -14.97 -7.48 26.70
N VAL A 449 -15.39 -6.21 26.72
CA VAL A 449 -16.78 -5.84 27.05
C VAL A 449 -17.75 -6.34 25.98
N LEU A 450 -17.41 -6.23 24.70
CA LEU A 450 -18.23 -6.76 23.61
C LEU A 450 -18.31 -8.29 23.65
N GLU A 451 -17.20 -8.98 23.89
CA GLU A 451 -17.18 -10.43 24.07
C GLU A 451 -17.98 -10.88 25.30
N ALA A 452 -17.89 -10.16 26.42
CA ALA A 452 -18.69 -10.43 27.61
C ALA A 452 -20.19 -10.23 27.32
N ARG A 453 -20.55 -9.15 26.61
CA ARG A 453 -21.92 -8.91 26.16
C ARG A 453 -22.42 -10.02 25.25
N GLN A 454 -21.62 -10.48 24.30
CA GLN A 454 -21.98 -11.61 23.43
C GLN A 454 -22.12 -12.92 24.21
N ARG A 455 -21.30 -13.16 25.25
CA ARG A 455 -21.45 -14.32 26.14
C ARG A 455 -22.75 -14.24 26.94
N MET A 456 -23.11 -13.07 27.44
CA MET A 456 -24.39 -12.85 28.13
C MET A 456 -25.58 -13.02 27.20
N GLU A 457 -25.55 -12.44 25.99
CA GLU A 457 -26.63 -12.64 25.01
C GLU A 457 -26.78 -14.12 24.60
N ARG A 458 -25.68 -14.88 24.53
CA ARG A 458 -25.74 -16.34 24.31
C ARG A 458 -26.32 -17.08 25.51
N PHE A 459 -25.94 -16.71 26.72
CA PHE A 459 -26.47 -17.29 27.95
C PHE A 459 -27.97 -17.01 28.11
N ASP A 460 -28.41 -15.78 27.83
CA ASP A 460 -29.82 -15.38 27.87
C ASP A 460 -30.65 -16.13 26.82
N ARG A 461 -30.10 -16.37 25.61
CA ARG A 461 -30.75 -17.23 24.62
C ARG A 461 -30.88 -18.67 25.10
N GLN A 462 -29.82 -19.25 25.68
CA GLN A 462 -29.89 -20.60 26.23
C GLN A 462 -30.89 -20.70 27.39
N LEU A 463 -30.96 -19.68 28.24
CA LEU A 463 -31.95 -19.62 29.33
C LEU A 463 -33.37 -19.50 28.78
N ALA A 464 -33.59 -18.68 27.75
CA ALA A 464 -34.88 -18.55 27.08
C ALA A 464 -35.29 -19.84 26.35
N GLU A 465 -34.35 -20.55 25.73
CA GLU A 465 -34.56 -21.86 25.12
C GLU A 465 -34.93 -22.91 26.18
N GLN A 466 -34.22 -22.96 27.31
CA GLN A 466 -34.57 -23.84 28.42
C GLN A 466 -35.94 -23.50 29.01
N GLN A 467 -36.23 -22.22 29.26
CA GLN A 467 -37.54 -21.78 29.73
C GLN A 467 -38.65 -22.10 28.72
N GLY A 468 -38.37 -21.96 27.42
CA GLY A 468 -39.28 -22.36 26.35
C GLY A 468 -39.54 -23.86 26.35
N ALA A 469 -38.49 -24.68 26.49
CA ALA A 469 -38.60 -26.13 26.60
C ALA A 469 -39.39 -26.55 27.85
N TRP A 470 -39.17 -25.91 28.99
CA TRP A 470 -39.94 -26.13 30.22
C TRP A 470 -41.41 -25.74 30.05
N ARG A 471 -41.72 -24.62 29.39
CA ARG A 471 -43.10 -24.21 29.09
C ARG A 471 -43.80 -25.22 28.18
N VAL A 472 -43.13 -25.66 27.11
CA VAL A 472 -43.68 -26.69 26.22
C VAL A 472 -43.89 -28.02 26.97
N ALA A 473 -42.95 -28.41 27.84
CA ALA A 473 -43.11 -29.60 28.68
C ALA A 473 -44.26 -29.45 29.69
N ALA A 474 -44.43 -28.27 30.28
CA ALA A 474 -45.55 -27.95 31.18
C ALA A 474 -46.89 -28.00 30.43
N ASP A 475 -46.99 -27.39 29.25
CA ASP A 475 -48.18 -27.44 28.40
C ASP A 475 -48.52 -28.88 27.98
N GLN A 476 -47.50 -29.70 27.68
CA GLN A 476 -47.68 -31.12 27.39
C GLN A 476 -48.18 -31.88 28.61
N HIS A 477 -47.65 -31.59 29.80
CA HIS A 477 -48.11 -32.18 31.04
C HIS A 477 -49.55 -31.75 31.39
N GLU A 478 -49.90 -30.49 31.22
CA GLU A 478 -51.27 -29.99 31.40
C GLU A 478 -52.25 -30.67 30.43
N ARG A 479 -51.85 -30.87 29.15
CA ARG A 479 -52.65 -31.64 28.18
C ARG A 479 -52.80 -33.10 28.60
N GLN A 480 -51.74 -33.72 29.12
CA GLN A 480 -51.81 -35.10 29.65
C GLN A 480 -52.77 -35.18 30.84
N VAL A 481 -52.66 -34.26 31.81
CA VAL A 481 -53.55 -34.17 32.97
C VAL A 481 -54.99 -33.93 32.52
N HIS A 482 -55.22 -33.00 31.58
CA HIS A 482 -56.55 -32.74 31.04
C HIS A 482 -57.12 -33.97 30.34
N SER A 483 -56.32 -34.69 29.55
CA SER A 483 -56.76 -35.92 28.90
C SER A 483 -57.09 -37.03 29.90
N ALA A 484 -56.32 -37.15 31.00
CA ALA A 484 -56.59 -38.09 32.07
C ALA A 484 -57.86 -37.72 32.85
N LEU A 485 -58.10 -36.42 33.09
CA LEU A 485 -59.35 -35.95 33.71
C LEU A 485 -60.56 -36.26 32.83
N VAL A 486 -60.48 -36.01 31.52
CA VAL A 486 -61.56 -36.37 30.58
C VAL A 486 -61.79 -37.88 30.54
N GLN A 487 -60.74 -38.70 30.66
CA GLN A 487 -60.89 -40.15 30.79
C GLN A 487 -61.59 -40.53 32.08
N LEU A 488 -61.20 -39.94 33.22
CA LEU A 488 -61.86 -40.18 34.51
C LEU A 488 -63.32 -39.73 34.52
N ASP A 489 -63.66 -38.62 33.86
CA ASP A 489 -65.05 -38.17 33.75
C ASP A 489 -65.89 -39.13 32.90
N ARG A 490 -65.33 -39.69 31.82
CA ARG A 490 -65.99 -40.76 31.06
C ARG A 490 -66.16 -42.03 31.89
N GLU A 491 -65.13 -42.45 32.63
CA GLU A 491 -65.23 -43.59 33.53
C GLU A 491 -66.30 -43.37 34.60
N ARG A 492 -66.46 -42.14 35.10
CA ARG A 492 -67.54 -41.78 36.04
C ARG A 492 -68.92 -41.82 35.39
N GLU A 493 -69.05 -41.33 34.16
CA GLU A 493 -70.29 -41.43 33.38
C GLU A 493 -70.65 -42.90 33.11
N ASP A 494 -69.66 -43.73 32.77
CA ASP A 494 -69.84 -45.17 32.57
C ASP A 494 -70.27 -45.85 33.87
N ILE A 495 -69.63 -45.54 35.01
CA ILE A 495 -70.02 -46.06 36.33
C ILE A 495 -71.45 -45.62 36.67
N ALA A 496 -71.81 -44.35 36.43
CA ALA A 496 -73.17 -43.87 36.69
C ALA A 496 -74.22 -44.57 35.80
N ALA A 497 -73.89 -44.81 34.53
CA ALA A 497 -74.74 -45.58 33.63
C ALA A 497 -74.89 -47.04 34.08
N PHE A 498 -73.80 -47.65 34.57
CA PHE A 498 -73.85 -48.99 35.18
C PHE A 498 -74.72 -48.99 36.45
N ASP A 499 -74.59 -47.99 37.31
CA ASP A 499 -75.43 -47.86 38.51
C ASP A 499 -76.92 -47.69 38.14
N ASP A 500 -77.24 -46.89 37.12
CA ASP A 500 -78.59 -46.74 36.59
C ASP A 500 -79.14 -48.06 36.03
N GLU A 501 -78.32 -48.86 35.35
CA GLU A 501 -78.69 -50.20 34.87
C GLU A 501 -78.94 -51.16 36.04
N ILE A 502 -78.12 -51.11 37.09
CA ILE A 502 -78.32 -51.89 38.31
C ILE A 502 -79.63 -51.51 38.97
N VAL A 503 -79.93 -50.22 39.14
CA VAL A 503 -81.19 -49.74 39.73
C VAL A 503 -82.39 -50.16 38.88
N ALA A 504 -82.29 -50.08 37.55
CA ALA A 504 -83.34 -50.54 36.64
C ALA A 504 -83.59 -52.05 36.81
N ARG A 505 -82.51 -52.85 36.88
CA ARG A 505 -82.57 -54.30 37.05
C ARG A 505 -83.08 -54.71 38.43
N GLU A 506 -82.71 -53.98 39.49
CA GLU A 506 -83.31 -54.13 40.81
C GLU A 506 -84.80 -53.79 40.79
N GLY A 507 -85.21 -52.73 40.09
CA GLY A 507 -86.61 -52.37 39.90
C GLY A 507 -87.41 -53.45 39.17
N GLU A 508 -86.85 -54.05 38.12
CA GLU A 508 -87.44 -55.21 37.45
C GLU A 508 -87.55 -56.43 38.36
N LEU A 509 -86.50 -56.72 39.14
CA LEU A 509 -86.52 -57.81 40.10
C LEU A 509 -87.55 -57.58 41.21
N ARG A 510 -87.68 -56.35 41.72
CA ARG A 510 -88.72 -55.99 42.70
C ARG A 510 -90.11 -56.19 42.12
N LYS A 511 -90.39 -55.74 40.89
CA LYS A 511 -91.67 -56.01 40.19
C LYS A 511 -91.92 -57.52 40.00
N LYS A 512 -90.87 -58.30 39.73
CA LYS A 512 -90.96 -59.77 39.67
C LYS A 512 -91.28 -60.37 41.05
N VAL A 513 -90.67 -59.88 42.11
CA VAL A 513 -90.97 -60.32 43.49
C VAL A 513 -92.39 -59.92 43.90
N GLU A 514 -92.81 -58.68 43.65
CA GLU A 514 -94.18 -58.21 43.90
C GLU A 514 -95.20 -59.04 43.12
N SER A 515 -94.96 -59.32 41.84
CA SER A 515 -95.87 -60.18 41.07
C SER A 515 -95.88 -61.63 41.55
N LEU A 516 -94.76 -62.17 42.03
CA LEU A 516 -94.71 -63.49 42.68
C LEU A 516 -95.41 -63.49 44.04
N ASP A 517 -95.28 -62.43 44.83
CA ASP A 517 -95.96 -62.27 46.11
C ASP A 517 -97.46 -62.06 45.91
N ASP A 518 -97.89 -61.31 44.90
CA ASP A 518 -99.29 -61.19 44.49
C ASP A 518 -99.84 -62.55 44.05
N GLN A 519 -99.10 -63.31 43.23
CA GLN A 519 -99.46 -64.69 42.88
C GLN A 519 -99.54 -65.60 44.12
N ARG A 520 -98.64 -65.44 45.10
CA ARG A 520 -98.71 -66.18 46.37
C ARG A 520 -99.89 -65.75 47.23
N ILE A 521 -100.24 -64.47 47.27
CA ILE A 521 -101.42 -63.95 47.99
C ILE A 521 -102.69 -64.45 47.32
N GLU A 522 -102.78 -64.42 46.00
CA GLU A 522 -103.89 -64.98 45.22
C GLU A 522 -104.00 -66.50 45.40
N HIS A 523 -102.89 -67.22 45.31
CA HIS A 523 -102.84 -68.65 45.61
C HIS A 523 -103.25 -68.93 47.06
N GLY A 524 -102.83 -68.10 48.02
CA GLY A 524 -103.24 -68.19 49.43
C GLY A 524 -104.71 -67.84 49.67
N ARG A 525 -105.30 -66.96 48.86
CA ARG A 525 -106.75 -66.68 48.83
C ARG A 525 -107.51 -67.84 48.19
N PHE A 526 -106.98 -68.44 47.13
CA PHE A 526 -107.52 -69.65 46.48
C PHE A 526 -107.49 -70.87 47.41
N VAL A 527 -106.37 -71.13 48.09
CA VAL A 527 -106.28 -72.20 49.09
C VAL A 527 -107.20 -71.93 50.29
N ARG A 528 -107.36 -70.66 50.71
CA ARG A 528 -108.34 -70.31 51.76
C ARG A 528 -109.78 -70.51 51.28
N SER A 529 -110.12 -70.17 50.04
CA SER A 529 -111.46 -70.41 49.50
C SER A 529 -111.74 -71.90 49.31
N GLU A 530 -110.76 -72.69 48.88
CA GLU A 530 -110.81 -74.16 48.87
C GLU A 530 -110.96 -74.75 50.27
N ARG A 531 -110.20 -74.28 51.28
CA ARG A 531 -110.37 -74.72 52.67
C ARG A 531 -111.74 -74.33 53.25
N LEU A 532 -112.28 -73.17 52.89
CA LEU A 532 -113.63 -72.77 53.29
C LEU A 532 -114.70 -73.63 52.59
N LYS A 533 -114.48 -74.05 51.34
CA LYS A 533 -115.34 -75.03 50.65
C LYS A 533 -115.25 -76.41 51.30
N VAL A 534 -114.05 -76.91 51.60
CA VAL A 534 -113.86 -78.20 52.29
C VAL A 534 -114.44 -78.18 53.70
N LYS A 535 -114.33 -77.05 54.43
CA LYS A 535 -114.95 -76.88 55.76
C LYS A 535 -116.48 -76.74 55.68
N ALA A 536 -117.01 -76.20 54.58
CA ALA A 536 -118.45 -76.22 54.29
C ALA A 536 -118.95 -77.62 53.88
N SER A 537 -118.12 -78.44 53.23
CA SER A 537 -118.43 -79.84 52.93
C SER A 537 -118.35 -80.75 54.16
N GLN A 538 -117.40 -80.50 55.07
CA GLN A 538 -117.24 -81.26 56.33
C GLN A 538 -118.25 -80.89 57.42
N LEU A 539 -118.98 -79.79 57.28
CA LEU A 539 -120.10 -79.42 58.16
C LEU A 539 -121.47 -79.95 57.70
N ALA A 540 -121.52 -80.71 56.60
CA ALA A 540 -122.73 -81.34 56.07
C ALA A 540 -122.83 -82.86 56.33
N GLU A 541 -121.81 -83.48 56.95
CA GLU A 541 -121.75 -84.94 57.16
C GLU A 541 -121.88 -85.42 58.62
N ASP A 542 -121.98 -84.51 59.60
CA ASP A 542 -122.18 -84.89 61.01
C ASP A 542 -123.45 -84.26 61.59
N ALA A 543 -124.55 -85.00 61.48
CA ALA A 543 -125.78 -84.81 62.25
C ALA A 543 -126.21 -86.15 62.89
N PRO A 544 -126.14 -86.25 64.23
CA PRO A 544 -127.17 -86.94 64.99
C PRO A 544 -127.78 -86.01 66.05
N ALA A 545 -129.11 -86.03 66.13
CA ALA A 545 -129.96 -85.35 67.12
C ALA A 545 -129.72 -85.87 68.56
N PRO A 546 -130.32 -85.28 69.62
CA PRO A 546 -130.50 -83.86 69.96
C PRO A 546 -130.01 -83.49 71.41
N SER A 547 -129.52 -82.24 71.57
CA SER A 547 -129.69 -81.18 72.62
C SER A 547 -130.15 -81.51 74.08
N PRO A 548 -129.93 -80.65 75.14
CA PRO A 548 -129.88 -79.18 75.10
C PRO A 548 -129.01 -78.40 76.13
N SER A 549 -129.00 -77.07 75.98
CA SER A 549 -128.67 -75.93 76.89
C SER A 549 -127.59 -75.05 76.27
N GLY A 550 -127.90 -73.84 75.79
CA GLY A 550 -128.22 -72.63 76.57
C GLY A 550 -126.99 -71.71 76.47
N ALA A 551 -126.93 -70.81 75.48
CA ALA A 551 -127.22 -69.37 75.61
C ALA A 551 -126.29 -68.69 76.66
N SER A 552 -125.56 -67.60 76.42
CA SER A 552 -125.57 -66.55 75.40
C SER A 552 -124.39 -65.60 75.69
N SER A 553 -124.06 -64.77 74.70
CA SER A 553 -123.43 -63.43 74.76
C SER A 553 -121.91 -63.30 74.64
N ALA A 554 -121.46 -62.99 73.42
CA ALA A 554 -120.56 -61.88 73.08
C ALA A 554 -120.82 -61.46 71.62
#